data_AF-A0A542YQ18-F1
#
_entry.id   AF-A0A542YQ18-F1
#
_cell.length_a   1.000
_cell.length_b   1.000
_cell.length_c   1.000
_cell.angle_alpha   90.00
_cell.angle_beta   90.00
_cell.angle_gamma   90.00
#
_symmetry.space_group_name_H-M   'P 1'
#
loop_
_entity.id
_entity.type
_entity.pdbx_description
1 polymer ?
#
loop_
_entity_poly.entity_id
_entity_poly.type
_entity_poly.pdbx_seq_one_letter_code
_entity_poly.pdbx_strand_id
1 'polypeptide(L)'
;MWNLNGTELLILIVLALVILGPDRLPEYASRLAKGVRQLRDLAEGAKVQLREEMGPGFDDVDWKQLDPRQYDPRRIVREALQDEPPAAASADAGQAQPPQREVDHASGGGPTVRLMDPSLPTPFDPEAT
;
A
#
# COMPACT_ATOMS: atom_id res chain seq x y z
N MET A 1 9.26 12.10 -11.01
CA MET A 1 8.57 12.41 -12.27
C MET A 1 9.13 11.49 -13.34
N TRP A 2 8.40 10.43 -13.70
CA TRP A 2 8.78 9.55 -14.81
C TRP A 2 8.02 10.02 -16.06
N ASN A 3 8.70 10.75 -16.93
CA ASN A 3 8.14 11.09 -18.25
C ASN A 3 8.33 9.88 -19.16
N LEU A 4 7.33 8.99 -19.15
CA LEU A 4 7.25 7.85 -20.06
C LEU A 4 6.65 8.31 -21.37
N ASN A 5 7.54 8.55 -22.33
CA ASN A 5 7.20 8.98 -23.67
C ASN A 5 6.92 7.74 -24.54
N GLY A 6 6.15 7.88 -25.63
CA GLY A 6 5.90 6.77 -26.56
C GLY A 6 7.20 6.14 -27.10
N THR A 7 8.23 6.97 -27.30
CA THR A 7 9.58 6.54 -27.71
C THR A 7 10.29 5.74 -26.61
N GLU A 8 10.19 6.16 -25.35
CA GLU A 8 10.78 5.46 -24.20
C GLU A 8 10.17 4.07 -24.05
N LEU A 9 8.84 3.96 -24.19
CA LEU A 9 8.14 2.68 -24.14
C LEU A 9 8.62 1.73 -25.26
N LEU A 10 8.84 2.25 -26.47
CA LEU A 10 9.35 1.46 -27.59
C LEU A 10 10.76 0.94 -27.29
N ILE A 11 11.64 1.79 -26.75
CA ILE A 11 12.99 1.38 -26.33
C ILE A 11 12.93 0.29 -25.26
N LEU A 12 12.05 0.41 -24.27
CA LEU A 12 11.87 -0.61 -23.23
C LEU A 12 11.38 -1.95 -23.80
N ILE A 13 10.46 -1.92 -24.77
CA ILE A 13 9.99 -3.14 -25.44
C ILE A 13 11.13 -3.81 -26.20
N VAL A 14 11.92 -3.04 -26.97
CA VAL A 14 13.08 -3.58 -27.68
C VAL A 14 14.09 -4.16 -26.70
N LEU A 15 14.38 -3.47 -25.60
CA LEU A 15 15.30 -3.95 -24.58
C LEU A 15 14.79 -5.25 -23.93
N ALA A 16 13.50 -5.32 -23.61
CA ALA A 16 12.88 -6.53 -23.06
C ALA A 16 12.95 -7.70 -24.06
N LEU A 17 12.72 -7.44 -25.35
CA LEU A 17 12.86 -8.44 -26.42
C LEU A 17 14.30 -8.95 -26.53
N VAL A 18 15.30 -8.08 -26.36
CA VAL A 18 16.72 -8.48 -26.42
C VAL A 18 17.13 -9.29 -25.19
N ILE A 19 16.74 -8.85 -23.99
CA ILE A 19 17.14 -9.52 -22.73
C ILE A 19 16.45 -10.87 -22.58
N LEU A 20 15.14 -10.92 -22.86
CA LEU A 20 14.32 -12.11 -22.62
C LEU A 20 14.21 -13.02 -23.85
N GLY A 21 14.41 -12.46 -25.05
CA GLY A 21 14.20 -13.12 -26.33
C GLY A 21 12.77 -12.96 -26.86
N PRO A 22 12.58 -12.62 -28.14
CA PRO A 22 11.26 -12.43 -28.74
C PRO A 22 10.40 -13.70 -28.75
N ASP A 23 11.03 -14.87 -28.83
CA ASP A 23 10.33 -16.15 -28.85
C ASP A 23 9.78 -16.55 -27.48
N ARG A 24 10.40 -16.08 -26.38
CA ARG A 24 10.05 -16.48 -25.01
C ARG A 24 9.03 -15.55 -24.36
N LEU A 25 8.99 -14.28 -24.76
CA LEU A 25 8.01 -13.31 -24.29
C LEU A 25 6.55 -13.76 -24.40
N PRO A 26 6.05 -14.25 -25.55
CA PRO A 26 4.66 -14.69 -25.67
C PRO A 26 4.37 -15.90 -24.77
N GLU A 27 5.35 -16.79 -24.61
CA GLU A 27 5.23 -17.94 -23.72
C GLU A 27 5.06 -17.50 -22.25
N TYR A 28 5.92 -16.59 -21.76
CA TYR A 28 5.81 -16.05 -20.40
C TYR A 28 4.54 -15.22 -20.19
N ALA A 29 4.19 -14.36 -21.16
CA ALA A 29 2.96 -13.58 -21.11
C ALA A 29 1.72 -14.48 -21.02
N SER A 30 1.70 -15.61 -21.76
CA SER A 30 0.61 -16.57 -21.69
C SER A 30 0.51 -17.26 -20.32
N ARG A 31 1.65 -17.56 -19.68
CA ARG A 31 1.70 -18.16 -18.34
C ARG A 31 1.20 -17.17 -17.29
N LEU A 32 1.64 -15.92 -17.37
CA LEU A 32 1.16 -14.85 -16.49
C LEU A 32 -0.35 -14.61 -16.67
N ALA A 33 -0.82 -14.53 -17.92
CA ALA A 33 -2.24 -14.34 -18.21
C ALA A 33 -3.11 -15.47 -17.64
N LYS A 34 -2.65 -16.72 -17.74
CA LYS A 34 -3.31 -17.88 -17.10
C LYS A 34 -3.33 -17.75 -15.58
N GLY A 35 -2.21 -17.37 -14.97
CA GLY A 35 -2.13 -17.17 -13.52
C GLY A 35 -3.03 -16.04 -13.02
N VAL A 36 -3.05 -14.91 -13.72
CA VAL A 36 -3.96 -13.79 -13.41
C VAL A 36 -5.42 -14.21 -13.52
N ARG A 37 -5.76 -15.00 -14.55
CA ARG A 37 -7.14 -15.50 -14.70
C ARG A 37 -7.53 -16.45 -13.57
N GLN A 38 -6.66 -17.39 -13.22
CA GLN A 38 -6.89 -18.29 -12.08
C GLN A 38 -7.03 -17.52 -10.76
N LEU A 39 -6.17 -16.50 -10.53
CA LEU A 39 -6.26 -15.65 -9.34
C LEU A 39 -7.60 -14.90 -9.31
N ARG A 40 -8.04 -14.38 -10.45
CA ARG A 40 -9.34 -13.72 -10.58
C ARG A 40 -10.49 -14.69 -10.28
N ASP A 41 -10.46 -15.88 -10.85
CA ASP A 41 -11.49 -16.90 -10.64
C ASP A 41 -11.55 -17.32 -9.16
N LEU A 42 -10.39 -17.47 -8.50
CA LEU A 42 -10.30 -17.72 -7.06
C LEU A 42 -10.88 -16.55 -6.24
N ALA A 43 -10.53 -15.31 -6.57
CA ALA A 43 -11.01 -14.12 -5.88
C ALA A 43 -12.53 -13.94 -6.02
N GLU A 44 -13.07 -14.19 -7.22
CA GLU A 44 -14.51 -14.17 -7.48
C GLU A 44 -15.22 -15.28 -6.68
N GLY A 45 -14.69 -16.50 -6.64
CA GLY A 45 -15.24 -17.59 -5.85
C GLY A 45 -15.24 -17.33 -4.34
N ALA A 46 -14.13 -16.80 -3.80
CA ALA A 46 -14.04 -16.41 -2.40
C ALA A 46 -15.02 -15.28 -2.05
N LYS A 47 -15.22 -14.31 -2.95
CA LYS A 47 -16.21 -13.24 -2.78
C LYS A 47 -17.64 -13.78 -2.71
N VAL A 48 -17.97 -14.81 -3.49
CA VAL A 48 -19.28 -15.47 -3.45
C VAL A 48 -19.50 -16.19 -2.12
N GLN A 49 -18.53 -16.98 -1.65
CA GLN A 49 -18.62 -17.67 -0.35
C GLN A 49 -18.75 -16.69 0.82
N LEU A 50 -17.94 -15.62 0.84
CA LEU A 50 -18.06 -14.57 1.86
C LEU A 50 -19.43 -13.88 1.86
N ARG A 51 -20.02 -13.69 0.67
CA ARG A 51 -21.36 -13.10 0.52
C ARG A 51 -22.46 -14.04 1.02
N GLU A 52 -22.31 -15.36 0.82
CA GLU A 52 -23.25 -16.36 1.33
C GLU A 52 -23.16 -16.53 2.85
N GLU A 53 -21.95 -16.50 3.43
CA GLU A 53 -21.77 -16.70 4.87
C GLU A 53 -22.05 -15.44 5.73
N MET A 54 -21.76 -14.23 5.23
CA MET A 54 -22.03 -13.00 5.98
C MET A 54 -23.46 -12.45 5.80
N GLY A 55 -24.25 -13.04 4.90
CA GLY A 55 -25.60 -12.57 4.60
C GLY A 55 -25.63 -11.15 4.00
N PRO A 56 -26.83 -10.54 3.87
CA PRO A 56 -27.04 -9.28 3.15
C PRO A 56 -26.29 -8.03 3.68
N GLY A 57 -25.41 -8.16 4.68
CA GLY A 57 -24.50 -7.11 5.16
C GLY A 57 -23.19 -6.97 4.38
N PHE A 58 -22.90 -7.83 3.39
CA PHE A 58 -21.67 -7.74 2.57
C PHE A 58 -21.69 -6.63 1.51
N ASP A 59 -22.84 -5.96 1.30
CA ASP A 59 -23.00 -4.85 0.35
C ASP A 59 -22.54 -3.48 0.89
N ASP A 60 -22.28 -3.35 2.20
CA ASP A 60 -21.77 -2.09 2.79
C ASP A 60 -20.25 -1.94 2.72
N VAL A 61 -19.52 -2.98 2.26
CA VAL A 61 -18.09 -2.83 1.98
C VAL A 61 -17.95 -2.21 0.60
N ASP A 62 -17.52 -0.95 0.59
CA ASP A 62 -17.41 -0.09 -0.59
C ASP A 62 -16.25 -0.51 -1.51
N TRP A 63 -16.41 -1.66 -2.17
CA TRP A 63 -15.45 -2.18 -3.16
C TRP A 63 -15.33 -1.28 -4.40
N LYS A 64 -16.27 -0.34 -4.58
CA LYS A 64 -16.30 0.60 -5.71
C LYS A 64 -15.25 1.71 -5.54
N GLN A 65 -14.88 2.04 -4.31
CA GLN A 65 -13.73 2.91 -4.01
C GLN A 65 -12.38 2.22 -4.24
N LEU A 66 -12.37 0.88 -4.30
CA LEU A 66 -11.17 0.07 -4.54
C LEU A 66 -11.00 -0.36 -6.00
N ASP A 67 -11.86 0.09 -6.92
CA ASP A 67 -11.72 -0.14 -8.36
C ASP A 67 -10.76 0.93 -8.95
N PRO A 68 -9.52 0.57 -9.32
CA PRO A 68 -8.50 1.53 -9.78
C PRO A 68 -8.88 2.23 -11.10
N ARG A 69 -9.94 1.77 -11.79
CA ARG A 69 -10.47 2.41 -13.00
C ARG A 69 -11.57 3.43 -12.73
N GLN A 70 -12.14 3.46 -11.51
CA GLN A 70 -13.22 4.36 -11.13
C GLN A 70 -12.77 5.49 -10.20
N TYR A 71 -11.47 5.61 -9.90
CA TYR A 71 -10.87 6.85 -9.43
C TYR A 71 -10.83 7.87 -10.57
N ASP A 72 -11.99 8.41 -10.93
CA ASP A 72 -12.18 9.30 -12.06
C ASP A 72 -11.84 10.74 -11.61
N PRO A 73 -10.65 11.28 -11.94
CA PRO A 73 -10.13 12.52 -11.37
C PRO A 73 -11.02 13.74 -11.68
N ARG A 74 -11.88 13.62 -12.70
CA ARG A 74 -12.83 14.66 -13.12
C ARG A 74 -13.93 14.91 -12.09
N ARG A 75 -14.29 13.92 -11.26
CA ARG A 75 -15.24 14.14 -10.15
C ARG A 75 -14.63 15.00 -9.05
N ILE A 76 -13.40 14.69 -8.66
CA ILE A 76 -12.67 15.38 -7.59
C ILE A 76 -12.42 16.85 -7.98
N VAL A 77 -12.10 17.12 -9.25
CA VAL A 77 -11.92 18.49 -9.76
C VAL A 77 -13.23 19.27 -9.83
N ARG A 78 -14.36 18.63 -10.11
CA ARG A 78 -15.68 19.28 -10.11
C ARG A 78 -16.13 19.66 -8.71
N GLU A 79 -15.92 18.78 -7.74
CA GLU A 79 -16.14 19.07 -6.32
C GLU A 79 -15.28 20.25 -5.86
N ALA A 80 -14.00 20.30 -6.27
CA ALA A 80 -13.11 21.43 -5.94
C ALA A 80 -13.43 22.75 -6.67
N LEU A 81 -14.14 22.72 -7.81
CA LEU A 81 -14.55 23.92 -8.55
C LEU A 81 -15.94 24.43 -8.16
N GLN A 82 -16.75 23.60 -7.50
CA GLN A 82 -18.11 23.95 -7.09
C GLN A 82 -18.17 24.54 -5.67
N ASP A 83 -17.18 24.26 -4.82
CA ASP A 83 -17.03 24.87 -3.50
C ASP A 83 -15.87 25.88 -3.48
N GLU A 84 -16.19 27.17 -3.64
CA GLU A 84 -15.35 28.29 -3.18
C GLU A 84 -16.24 29.52 -2.86
N PRO A 85 -15.98 30.35 -1.82
CA PRO A 85 -15.66 30.10 -0.40
C PRO A 85 -16.68 30.83 0.54
N PRO A 86 -16.45 30.93 1.87
CA PRO A 86 -16.11 32.26 2.35
C PRO A 86 -14.90 32.29 3.30
N ALA A 87 -14.18 33.40 3.18
CA ALA A 87 -13.14 33.85 4.09
C ALA A 87 -13.66 33.99 5.53
N ALA A 88 -12.86 33.52 6.49
CA ALA A 88 -12.52 34.21 7.75
C ALA A 88 -12.07 33.19 8.81
N ALA A 89 -10.76 33.09 9.03
CA ALA A 89 -10.16 32.95 10.37
C ALA A 89 -8.63 32.99 10.24
N SER A 90 -8.11 34.19 10.03
CA SER A 90 -6.72 34.51 10.39
C SER A 90 -6.64 34.58 11.93
N ALA A 91 -5.73 33.84 12.54
CA ALA A 91 -5.09 34.11 13.83
C ALA A 91 -3.89 33.14 13.92
N ASP A 92 -2.68 33.54 13.55
CA ASP A 92 -1.75 34.36 14.33
C ASP A 92 -1.14 33.63 15.53
N ALA A 93 0.14 33.94 15.76
CA ALA A 93 0.99 33.61 16.89
C ALA A 93 1.71 32.25 16.90
N GLY A 94 3.00 32.32 16.59
CA GLY A 94 3.96 32.24 17.69
C GLY A 94 4.80 30.96 17.77
N GLN A 95 6.04 31.10 17.33
CA GLN A 95 7.16 30.24 17.73
C GLN A 95 7.23 30.15 19.27
N ALA A 96 7.35 28.93 19.82
CA ALA A 96 7.90 28.73 21.16
C ALA A 96 8.51 27.33 21.31
N GLN A 97 9.79 27.34 21.68
CA GLN A 97 10.68 26.25 22.10
C GLN A 97 9.97 25.09 22.84
N PRO A 98 10.37 23.81 22.60
CA PRO A 98 9.96 22.72 23.48
C PRO A 98 10.64 22.86 24.86
N PRO A 99 9.91 22.68 25.98
CA PRO A 99 10.50 22.69 27.30
C PRO A 99 11.30 21.39 27.51
N GLN A 100 12.58 21.55 27.87
CA GLN A 100 13.33 20.49 28.53
C GLN A 100 12.63 20.15 29.85
N ARG A 101 12.20 18.90 30.01
CA ARG A 101 11.83 18.36 31.31
C ARG A 101 12.65 17.13 31.60
N GLU A 102 13.62 17.40 32.47
CA GLU A 102 14.32 16.52 33.40
C GLU A 102 13.52 15.28 33.79
N VAL A 103 14.23 14.16 33.75
CA VAL A 103 13.86 12.84 34.25
C VAL A 103 13.47 12.89 35.72
N ASP A 104 12.44 12.15 36.14
CA ASP A 104 12.67 10.96 36.97
C ASP A 104 11.40 10.14 37.30
N HIS A 105 11.66 8.85 37.46
CA HIS A 105 10.91 7.81 38.18
C HIS A 105 9.57 7.27 37.66
N ALA A 106 9.65 6.00 37.23
CA ALA A 106 9.00 4.84 37.85
C ALA A 106 8.15 3.98 36.89
N SER A 107 8.69 2.78 36.62
CA SER A 107 8.00 1.50 36.43
C SER A 107 6.76 1.46 35.51
N GLY A 108 6.99 1.01 34.28
CA GLY A 108 5.95 0.48 33.40
C GLY A 108 6.58 -0.23 32.21
N GLY A 109 6.43 -1.55 32.13
CA GLY A 109 7.08 -2.40 31.15
C GLY A 109 6.77 -2.02 29.70
N GLY A 110 7.82 -1.74 28.93
CA GLY A 110 7.82 -1.73 27.48
C GLY A 110 8.99 -2.59 26.98
N PRO A 111 8.87 -3.23 25.81
CA PRO A 111 9.93 -4.11 25.31
C PRO A 111 11.17 -3.26 25.03
N THR A 112 12.20 -3.42 25.86
CA THR A 112 13.55 -2.95 25.55
C THR A 112 14.08 -3.86 24.47
N VAL A 113 14.09 -3.37 23.23
CA VAL A 113 14.84 -4.02 22.15
C VAL A 113 16.31 -3.99 22.56
N ARG A 114 16.79 -5.08 23.16
CA ARG A 114 18.21 -5.23 23.47
C ARG A 114 18.95 -5.40 22.15
N LEU A 115 19.84 -4.47 21.85
CA LEU A 115 20.74 -4.59 20.72
C LEU A 115 21.58 -5.86 20.93
N MET A 116 21.41 -6.86 20.05
CA MET A 116 22.11 -8.13 20.15
C MET A 116 23.60 -7.94 19.87
N ASP A 117 24.46 -8.24 20.84
CA ASP A 117 25.90 -8.24 20.67
C ASP A 117 26.36 -9.62 20.18
N PRO A 118 26.88 -9.74 18.94
CA PRO A 118 27.26 -11.02 18.34
C PRO A 118 28.55 -11.61 18.91
N SER A 119 29.27 -10.86 19.77
CA SER A 119 30.50 -11.33 20.41
C SER A 119 30.25 -12.13 21.70
N LEU A 120 29.01 -12.10 22.21
CA LEU A 120 28.59 -12.82 23.40
C LEU A 120 27.82 -14.09 23.04
N PRO A 121 28.04 -15.22 23.76
CA PRO A 121 27.23 -16.41 23.58
C PRO A 121 25.77 -16.10 23.93
N THR A 122 24.84 -16.70 23.18
CA THR A 122 23.40 -16.57 23.43
C THR A 122 23.05 -17.04 24.84
N PRO A 123 22.31 -16.25 25.64
CA PRO A 123 21.89 -16.65 26.99
C PRO A 123 21.06 -17.93 26.97
N PHE A 124 21.28 -18.80 27.96
CA PHE A 124 20.49 -20.01 28.14
C PHE A 124 19.07 -19.67 28.63
N ASP A 125 18.05 -20.23 27.98
CA ASP A 125 16.64 -20.05 28.34
C ASP A 125 16.16 -21.20 29.24
N PRO A 126 15.86 -20.93 30.53
CA PRO A 126 15.44 -21.96 31.48
C PRO A 126 13.98 -22.43 31.30
N GLU A 127 13.17 -21.74 30.48
CA GLU A 127 11.75 -22.07 30.28
C GLU A 127 11.52 -23.10 29.14
N ALA A 128 12.58 -23.53 28.45
CA ALA A 128 12.51 -24.57 27.43
C ALA A 128 12.59 -25.97 28.06
N THR A 129 11.44 -26.59 28.37
CA THR A 129 11.28 -28.02 28.71
C THR A 129 10.25 -28.67 27.80
#